data_AF-A0A2W6EGN3-F1
#
_entry.id   AF-A0A2W6EGN3-F1
#
_cell.length_a   1.000
_cell.length_b   1.000
_cell.length_c   1.000
_cell.angle_alpha   90.00
_cell.angle_beta   90.00
_cell.angle_gamma   90.00
#
_symmetry.space_group_name_H-M   'P 1'
#
loop_
_entity.id
_entity.type
_entity.pdbx_description
1 polymer ?
#
loop_
_entity_poly.entity_id
_entity_poly.type
_entity_poly.pdbx_seq_one_letter_code
_entity_poly.pdbx_strand_id
1 'polypeptide(L)' 'MPTPTSLVKVPSHDLATCLYCGGNRVTVLVMTLADGTPVEFASCHHCEGKRWTQGDQVLPLTSVLDRSRKQR' A
#
# COMPACT_ATOMS: atom_id res chain seq x y z
N MET A 1 10.00 -6.96 42.43
CA MET A 1 9.38 -7.85 41.42
C MET A 1 9.48 -7.14 40.08
N PRO A 2 10.26 -7.60 39.09
CA PRO A 2 10.28 -6.95 37.78
C PRO A 2 9.08 -7.39 36.94
N THR A 3 8.37 -6.44 36.35
CA THR A 3 7.27 -6.66 35.40
C THR A 3 7.80 -7.18 34.06
N PRO A 4 7.06 -8.06 33.35
CA PRO A 4 7.47 -8.51 32.03
C PRO A 4 7.26 -7.37 31.02
N THR A 5 8.35 -6.86 30.45
CA THR A 5 8.34 -5.90 29.34
C THR A 5 7.81 -6.61 28.10
N SER A 6 6.58 -6.30 27.70
CA SER A 6 5.97 -6.81 26.46
C SER A 6 6.69 -6.21 25.25
N LEU A 7 7.52 -7.01 24.58
CA LEU A 7 8.26 -6.66 23.36
C LEU A 7 7.38 -6.77 22.10
N VAL A 8 6.16 -6.23 22.14
CA VAL A 8 5.34 -6.15 20.92
C VAL A 8 5.82 -4.97 20.10
N LYS A 9 6.69 -5.25 19.14
CA LYS A 9 6.97 -4.33 18.03
C LYS A 9 5.75 -4.36 17.12
N VAL A 10 4.73 -3.57 17.46
CA VAL A 10 3.69 -3.22 16.47
C VAL A 10 4.45 -2.60 15.30
N PRO A 11 4.33 -3.16 14.08
CA PRO A 11 4.88 -2.49 12.94
C PRO A 11 4.29 -1.08 12.97
N SER A 12 5.17 -0.09 13.03
CA SER A 12 4.83 1.29 12.79
C SER A 12 4.36 1.32 11.34
N HIS A 13 3.09 0.95 11.09
CA HIS A 13 2.37 1.49 9.98
C HIS A 13 2.41 2.98 10.27
N ASP A 14 3.42 3.66 9.73
CA ASP A 14 3.35 5.09 9.47
C ASP A 14 1.93 5.30 8.99
N LEU A 15 1.13 6.03 9.78
CA LEU A 15 -0.32 6.06 9.63
C LEU A 15 -0.59 6.64 8.25
N ALA A 16 -0.74 5.75 7.26
CA ALA A 16 -0.79 6.13 5.87
C ALA A 16 -2.00 7.05 5.71
N THR A 17 -1.72 8.31 5.41
CA THR A 17 -2.75 9.32 5.27
C THR A 17 -3.19 9.34 3.82
N CYS A 18 -4.49 9.25 3.60
CA CYS A 18 -5.04 9.32 2.26
C CYS A 18 -4.72 10.69 1.65
N LEU A 19 -3.98 10.71 0.55
CA LEU A 19 -3.62 11.95 -0.15
C LEU A 19 -4.82 12.63 -0.84
N TYR A 20 -5.96 11.93 -0.93
CA TYR A 20 -7.19 12.46 -1.53
C TYR A 20 -8.09 13.16 -0.51
N CYS A 21 -8.27 12.59 0.68
CA CYS A 21 -9.23 13.08 1.68
C CYS A 21 -8.65 13.34 3.08
N GLY A 22 -7.38 13.01 3.32
CA GLY A 22 -6.73 13.14 4.63
C GLY A 22 -7.11 12.06 5.65
N GLY A 23 -7.94 11.08 5.27
CA GLY A 23 -8.33 9.99 6.17
C GLY A 23 -7.18 9.06 6.55
N ASN A 24 -7.19 8.56 7.79
CA ASN A 24 -6.15 7.66 8.34
C ASN A 24 -6.48 6.17 8.20
N ARG A 25 -7.67 5.82 7.67
CA ARG A 25 -8.07 4.44 7.39
C ARG A 25 -7.62 4.06 5.99
N VAL A 26 -6.32 3.78 5.85
CA VAL A 26 -5.71 3.33 4.59
C VAL A 26 -5.13 1.94 4.79
N THR A 27 -5.43 1.03 3.86
CA THR A 27 -4.75 -0.26 3.77
C THR A 27 -3.69 -0.18 2.69
N VAL A 28 -2.50 -0.67 3.03
CA VAL A 28 -1.34 -0.73 2.14
C VAL A 28 -0.96 -2.19 1.93
N LEU A 29 -0.74 -2.60 0.69
CA LEU A 29 -0.30 -3.93 0.30
C LEU A 29 0.89 -3.82 -0.65
N VAL A 30 1.96 -4.57 -0.37
CA VAL A 30 3.07 -4.74 -1.30
C VAL A 30 2.84 -6.03 -2.09
N MET A 31 2.94 -5.96 -3.42
CA MET A 31 2.73 -7.10 -4.31
C MET A 31 3.59 -6.98 -5.57
N THR A 32 3.74 -8.08 -6.29
CA THR A 32 4.43 -8.09 -7.59
C THR A 32 3.39 -8.33 -8.69
N LEU A 33 3.39 -7.47 -9.71
CA LEU A 33 2.51 -7.59 -10.87
C LEU A 33 2.93 -8.77 -11.76
N ALA A 34 2.08 -9.12 -12.73
CA ALA A 34 2.29 -10.28 -13.60
C ALA A 34 3.58 -10.17 -14.45
N ASP A 35 4.00 -8.94 -14.78
CA ASP A 35 5.26 -8.65 -15.48
C ASP A 35 6.51 -8.71 -14.59
N GLY A 36 6.36 -9.03 -13.31
CA GLY A 36 7.46 -9.06 -12.33
C GLY A 36 7.72 -7.72 -11.64
N THR A 37 6.96 -6.66 -11.94
CA THR A 37 7.17 -5.35 -11.33
C THR A 37 6.65 -5.33 -9.87
N PRO A 38 7.51 -5.02 -8.87
CA PRO A 38 7.03 -4.80 -7.50
C PRO A 38 6.30 -3.46 -7.40
N VAL A 39 5.15 -3.47 -6.72
CA VAL A 39 4.33 -2.29 -6.47
C VAL A 39 3.81 -2.27 -5.04
N GLU A 40 3.56 -1.07 -4.54
CA GLU A 40 2.76 -0.84 -3.35
C GLU A 40 1.39 -0.27 -3.76
N PHE A 41 0.33 -0.94 -3.30
CA PHE A 41 -1.05 -0.55 -3.47
C PHE A 41 -1.60 0.02 -2.18
N ALA A 42 -2.16 1.22 -2.24
CA ALA A 42 -2.84 1.86 -1.12
C ALA A 42 -4.31 2.11 -1.45
N SER A 43 -5.21 1.75 -0.53
CA SER A 43 -6.66 1.98 -0.64
C SER A 43 -7.20 2.64 0.62
N CYS A 44 -7.89 3.76 0.47
CA CYS A 44 -8.59 4.43 1.56
C CYS A 44 -9.98 3.84 1.77
N HIS A 45 -10.34 3.54 3.02
CA HIS A 45 -11.69 3.07 3.38
C HIS A 45 -12.72 4.19 3.55
N HIS A 46 -12.31 5.46 3.51
CA HIS A 46 -13.21 6.60 3.68
C HIS A 46 -13.74 7.14 2.36
N CYS A 47 -12.85 7.42 1.41
CA CYS A 47 -13.22 7.98 0.10
C CYS A 47 -12.99 7.00 -1.06
N GLU A 48 -12.60 5.75 -0.77
CA GLU A 48 -12.33 4.69 -1.76
C GLU A 48 -11.22 5.01 -2.77
N GLY A 49 -10.42 6.03 -2.48
CA GLY A 49 -9.28 6.45 -3.28
C GLY A 49 -8.21 5.37 -3.30
N LYS A 50 -7.69 5.09 -4.49
CA LYS A 50 -6.70 4.04 -4.76
C LYS A 50 -5.45 4.65 -5.36
N ARG A 51 -4.28 4.18 -4.92
CA ARG A 51 -2.98 4.61 -5.45
C ARG A 51 -2.07 3.41 -5.62
N TRP A 52 -1.26 3.48 -6.67
CA TRP A 52 -0.22 2.49 -6.97
C TRP A 52 1.11 3.20 -7.02
N THR A 53 2.13 2.61 -6.42
CA THR A 53 3.49 3.15 -6.44
C THR A 53 4.50 2.06 -6.72
N GLN A 54 5.62 2.43 -7.34
CA GLN A 54 6.80 1.59 -7.55
C GLN A 54 7.99 2.33 -6.94
N GLY A 55 8.37 1.96 -5.72
CA GLY A 55 9.24 2.81 -4.90
C GLY A 55 8.59 4.19 -4.70
N ASP A 56 9.33 5.25 -5.00
CA ASP A 56 8.85 6.63 -4.87
C ASP A 56 7.96 7.11 -6.04
N GLN A 57 7.85 6.32 -7.12
CA GLN A 57 7.10 6.72 -8.31
C GLN A 57 5.63 6.32 -8.23
N VAL A 58 4.72 7.26 -8.51
CA VAL A 58 3.28 6.97 -8.68
C VAL A 58 3.02 6.35 -10.05
N LEU A 59 2.33 5.22 -10.06
CA LEU A 59 1.89 4.56 -11.28
C LEU A 59 0.42 4.93 -11.58
N PRO A 60 0.09 5.35 -12.82
CA PRO A 60 -1.29 5.49 -13.22
C PRO A 60 -1.95 4.10 -13.33
N LEU A 61 -3.27 4.05 -13.09
CA LEU A 61 -4.03 2.80 -13.11
C LEU A 61 -3.89 2.05 -14.44
N THR A 62 -3.88 2.76 -15.57
CA THR A 62 -3.70 2.17 -16.90
C THR A 62 -2.40 1.38 -17.01
N SER A 63 -1.28 1.94 -16.55
CA SER A 63 0.00 1.24 -16.54
C SER A 63 -0.01 -0.02 -15.67
N VAL A 64 -0.67 0.03 -14.51
CA VAL A 64 -0.81 -1.17 -13.65
C VAL A 64 -1.63 -2.24 -14.34
N LEU A 65 -2.74 -1.87 -15.00
CA LEU A 65 -3.58 -2.80 -15.75
C LEU A 65 -2.80 -3.42 -16.91
N ASP A 66 -2.05 -2.65 -17.68
CA ASP A 66 -1.22 -3.17 -18.77
C ASP A 66 -0.16 -4.16 -18.27
N ARG A 67 0.51 -3.86 -17.15
CA ARG A 67 1.50 -4.74 -16.51
C ARG A 67 0.90 -5.99 -15.86
N SER A 68 -0.38 -5.93 -15.51
CA SER A 68 -1.12 -7.05 -14.91
C SER A 68 -1.75 -7.98 -15.95
N ARG A 69 -1.75 -7.59 -17.23
CA ARG A 69 -2.29 -8.45 -18.30
C ARG A 69 -1.43 -9.70 -18.44
N LYS A 70 -2.08 -10.86 -18.36
CA LYS A 70 -1.45 -12.14 -18.69
C LYS A 70 -1.16 -12.16 -20.19
N GLN A 71 0.12 -12.17 -20.56
CA GLN A 71 0.49 -12.48 -21.95
C GLN A 71 0.05 -13.92 -22.22
N ARG A 72 -0.73 -14.08 -23.28
CA ARG A 72 -1.49 -15.29 -23.58
C ARG A 72 -0.72 -16.18 -24.54
#